data_AF-A0A523G5G9-F1
#
_entry.id   AF-A0A523G5G9-F1
#
_cell.length_a   1.000
_cell.length_b   1.000
_cell.length_c   1.000
_cell.angle_alpha   90.00
_cell.angle_beta   90.00
_cell.angle_gamma   90.00
#
_symmetry.space_group_name_H-M   'P 1'
#
loop_
_entity.id
_entity.type
_entity.pdbx_description
1 polymer ?
#
loop_
_entity_poly.entity_id
_entity_poly.type
_entity_poly.pdbx_seq_one_letter_code
_entity_poly.pdbx_strand_id
1 'polypeptide(L)'
;MTGFVKVDSINPILSPRSDLIFDCPVSNTPVRWEERNVLNPTAVVKDNQVHLIYRAQDSAMTSRLGLAVSNDGLHFVKQPEPIFYPSQDSMKVYEWPGGVEDPRIVESEDGRYILTYTAYDGKI
;
A
#
# COMPACT_ATOMS: atom_id res chain seq x y z
N MET A 1 -20.84 19.97 -0.80
CA MET A 1 -20.39 18.78 -0.03
C MET A 1 -21.03 18.84 1.35
N THR A 2 -21.70 17.77 1.77
CA THR A 2 -22.49 17.66 3.02
C THR A 2 -21.66 17.29 4.25
N GLY A 3 -20.36 17.65 4.27
CA GLY A 3 -19.42 17.24 5.31
C GLY A 3 -19.03 15.76 5.22
N PHE A 4 -17.96 15.38 5.92
CA PHE A 4 -17.51 14.00 6.07
C PHE A 4 -17.90 13.50 7.46
N VAL A 5 -18.66 12.39 7.52
CA VAL A 5 -19.07 11.75 8.77
C VAL A 5 -18.39 10.40 8.86
N LYS A 6 -17.69 10.15 9.96
CA LYS A 6 -17.04 8.86 10.22
C LYS A 6 -18.07 7.81 10.60
N VAL A 7 -17.86 6.58 10.16
CA VAL A 7 -18.55 5.39 10.67
C VAL A 7 -17.66 4.76 11.73
N ASP A 8 -17.73 5.27 12.96
CA ASP A 8 -16.80 4.88 14.04
C ASP A 8 -16.87 3.40 14.40
N SER A 9 -18.01 2.74 14.19
CA SER A 9 -18.19 1.31 14.47
C SER A 9 -17.38 0.37 13.57
N ILE A 10 -16.88 0.84 12.42
CA ILE A 10 -16.12 0.02 11.45
C ILE A 10 -14.63 0.38 11.47
N ASN A 11 -14.26 1.56 11.99
CA ASN A 11 -12.87 1.99 11.99
C ASN A 11 -12.03 1.25 13.06
N PRO A 12 -10.78 0.87 12.75
CA PRO A 12 -10.08 1.06 11.47
C PRO A 12 -10.53 0.07 10.38
N ILE A 13 -10.69 0.55 9.14
CA ILE A 13 -11.12 -0.27 7.99
C ILE A 13 -10.05 -1.27 7.50
N LEU A 14 -8.78 -1.06 7.86
CA LEU A 14 -7.69 -2.00 7.66
C LEU A 14 -6.82 -2.06 8.92
N SER A 15 -6.35 -3.26 9.27
CA SER A 15 -5.43 -3.51 10.39
C SER A 15 -4.21 -4.29 9.90
N PRO A 16 -3.03 -4.13 10.53
CA PRO A 16 -1.86 -4.98 10.27
C PRO A 16 -2.17 -6.47 10.43
N ARG A 17 -1.49 -7.30 9.62
CA ARG A 17 -1.60 -8.76 9.71
C ARG A 17 -0.23 -9.40 9.62
N SER A 18 0.05 -10.32 10.54
CA SER A 18 1.31 -11.06 10.55
C SER A 18 1.26 -12.35 9.73
N ASP A 19 0.08 -12.80 9.28
CA ASP A 19 -0.09 -14.02 8.49
C ASP A 19 0.14 -13.83 6.99
N LEU A 20 0.27 -12.58 6.50
CA LEU A 20 0.62 -12.30 5.11
C LEU A 20 2.14 -12.33 4.92
N ILE A 21 2.62 -13.34 4.22
CA ILE A 21 4.05 -13.59 3.94
C ILE A 21 4.32 -13.30 2.47
N PHE A 22 5.42 -12.59 2.20
CA PHE A 22 5.88 -12.24 0.87
C PHE A 22 7.37 -12.54 0.73
N ASP A 23 7.78 -13.17 -0.37
CA ASP A 23 9.19 -13.42 -0.66
C ASP A 23 9.85 -12.15 -1.21
N CYS A 24 10.62 -11.45 -0.38
CA CYS A 24 11.19 -10.16 -0.77
C CYS A 24 12.35 -10.36 -1.77
N PRO A 25 12.28 -9.79 -2.99
CA PRO A 25 13.31 -9.99 -4.01
C PRO A 25 14.63 -9.26 -3.71
N VAL A 26 14.61 -8.28 -2.81
CA VAL A 26 15.82 -7.53 -2.44
C VAL A 26 16.63 -8.26 -1.36
N SER A 27 15.95 -8.78 -0.32
CA SER A 27 16.60 -9.54 0.76
C SER A 27 16.73 -11.04 0.48
N ASN A 28 15.99 -11.57 -0.51
CA ASN A 28 15.88 -13.00 -0.80
C ASN A 28 15.41 -13.82 0.40
N THR A 29 14.47 -13.28 1.18
CA THR A 29 13.90 -13.93 2.36
C THR A 29 12.39 -13.68 2.45
N PRO A 30 11.60 -14.63 3.00
CA PRO A 30 10.21 -14.37 3.34
C PRO A 30 10.10 -13.28 4.42
N VAL A 31 9.17 -12.35 4.24
CA VAL A 31 8.87 -11.27 5.20
C VAL A 31 7.38 -11.18 5.48
N ARG A 32 7.02 -10.78 6.70
CA ARG A 32 5.61 -10.48 7.06
C ARG A 32 5.33 -9.02 6.71
N TRP A 33 5.08 -8.77 5.44
CA TRP A 33 5.25 -7.45 4.81
C TRP A 33 4.34 -6.33 5.34
N GLU A 34 3.25 -6.65 6.01
CA GLU A 34 2.32 -5.68 6.61
C GLU A 34 2.11 -5.88 8.13
N GLU A 35 3.01 -6.59 8.80
CA GLU A 35 2.81 -6.98 10.20
C GLU A 35 2.86 -5.82 11.19
N ARG A 36 3.53 -4.73 10.82
CA ARG A 36 3.81 -3.63 11.74
C ARG A 36 2.82 -2.49 11.59
N ASN A 37 2.71 -1.93 10.39
CA ASN A 37 1.84 -0.78 10.13
C ASN A 37 1.08 -0.97 8.81
N VAL A 38 -0.16 -0.46 8.77
CA VAL A 38 -0.99 -0.27 7.57
C VAL A 38 -1.55 1.15 7.64
N LEU A 39 -1.18 2.01 6.69
CA LEU A 39 -1.38 3.46 6.79
C LEU A 39 -1.32 4.17 5.43
N ASN A 40 -1.45 5.50 5.46
CA ASN A 40 -1.22 6.44 4.35
C ASN A 40 -1.68 5.95 2.96
N PRO A 41 -2.98 5.65 2.76
CA PRO A 41 -3.44 5.09 1.51
C PRO A 41 -3.77 6.14 0.45
N THR A 42 -3.92 5.68 -0.78
CA THR A 42 -4.66 6.33 -1.87
C THR A 42 -5.83 5.45 -2.31
N ALA A 43 -6.87 6.06 -2.87
CA ALA A 43 -8.05 5.35 -3.33
C ALA A 43 -8.36 5.74 -4.78
N VAL A 44 -8.70 4.76 -5.60
CA VAL A 44 -9.26 4.95 -6.94
C VAL A 44 -10.55 4.15 -7.08
N VAL A 45 -11.48 4.65 -7.89
CA VAL A 45 -12.68 3.89 -8.25
C VAL A 45 -12.46 3.30 -9.63
N LYS A 46 -12.54 1.98 -9.73
CA LYS A 46 -12.40 1.24 -10.99
C LYS A 46 -13.43 0.13 -11.01
N ASP A 47 -14.11 -0.05 -12.13
CA ASP A 47 -15.14 -1.09 -12.31
C ASP A 47 -16.23 -1.09 -11.22
N ASN A 48 -16.63 0.11 -10.76
CA ASN A 48 -17.59 0.32 -9.68
C ASN A 48 -17.17 -0.24 -8.31
N GLN A 49 -15.86 -0.45 -8.11
CA GLN A 49 -15.25 -0.85 -6.84
C GLN A 49 -14.26 0.21 -6.36
N VAL A 50 -14.09 0.32 -5.04
CA VAL A 50 -13.04 1.13 -4.42
C VAL A 50 -11.78 0.29 -4.30
N HIS A 51 -10.72 0.69 -4.98
CA HIS A 51 -9.39 0.13 -4.85
C HIS A 51 -8.57 1.02 -3.92
N LEU A 52 -8.27 0.52 -2.74
CA LEU A 52 -7.45 1.19 -1.74
C LEU A 52 -6.02 0.65 -1.81
N ILE A 53 -5.09 1.48 -2.30
CA ILE A 53 -3.67 1.16 -2.33
C ILE A 53 -3.06 1.77 -1.08
N TYR A 54 -2.55 0.93 -0.18
CA TYR A 54 -2.13 1.35 1.16
C TYR A 54 -0.64 1.11 1.40
N ARG A 55 0.00 2.00 2.14
CA ARG A 55 1.35 1.76 2.65
C ARG A 55 1.28 0.70 3.75
N ALA A 56 2.19 -0.26 3.70
CA ALA A 56 2.38 -1.26 4.72
C ALA A 56 3.86 -1.36 5.10
N GLN A 57 4.14 -1.74 6.34
CA GLN A 57 5.50 -1.95 6.83
C GLN A 57 5.65 -3.29 7.52
N ASP A 58 6.79 -3.93 7.27
CA ASP A 58 7.26 -5.09 8.04
C ASP A 58 7.94 -4.66 9.35
N SER A 59 8.39 -5.64 10.14
CA SER A 59 9.15 -5.39 11.38
C SER A 59 10.43 -4.57 11.16
N ALA A 60 11.04 -4.64 9.98
CA ALA A 60 12.23 -3.88 9.59
C ALA A 60 11.91 -2.47 9.06
N MET A 61 10.64 -2.06 9.10
CA MET A 61 10.13 -0.77 8.63
C MET A 61 10.22 -0.55 7.11
N THR A 62 10.51 -1.58 6.32
CA THR A 62 10.51 -1.46 4.85
C THR A 62 9.07 -1.29 4.35
N SER A 63 8.81 -0.15 3.72
CA SER A 63 7.51 0.19 3.19
C SER A 63 7.24 -0.50 1.83
N ARG A 64 6.05 -1.10 1.69
CA ARG A 64 5.51 -1.67 0.45
C ARG A 64 4.06 -1.23 0.28
N LEU A 65 3.53 -1.28 -0.95
CA LEU A 65 2.14 -0.93 -1.21
C LEU A 65 1.27 -2.18 -1.37
N GLY A 66 0.28 -2.31 -0.51
CA GLY A 66 -0.78 -3.30 -0.61
C GLY A 66 -1.96 -2.82 -1.43
N LEU A 67 -2.81 -3.76 -1.85
CA LEU A 67 -4.10 -3.46 -2.47
C LEU A 67 -5.22 -4.09 -1.64
N ALA A 68 -6.25 -3.31 -1.35
CA ALA A 68 -7.51 -3.82 -0.83
C ALA A 68 -8.68 -3.31 -1.67
N VAL A 69 -9.65 -4.18 -1.95
CA VAL A 69 -10.80 -3.85 -2.82
C VAL A 69 -12.10 -3.90 -2.01
N SER A 70 -13.00 -2.96 -2.26
CA SER A 70 -14.30 -2.85 -1.60
C SER A 70 -15.42 -2.56 -2.59
N ASN A 71 -16.60 -3.13 -2.34
CA ASN A 71 -17.84 -2.83 -3.08
C ASN A 71 -18.65 -1.67 -2.46
N ASP A 72 -18.37 -1.30 -1.21
CA ASP A 72 -19.14 -0.33 -0.44
C ASP A 72 -18.30 0.83 0.13
N GLY A 73 -16.98 0.78 -0.04
CA GLY A 73 -16.04 1.76 0.51
C GLY A 73 -15.81 1.65 2.02
N LEU A 74 -16.37 0.64 2.68
CA LEU A 74 -16.32 0.45 4.14
C LEU A 74 -15.65 -0.88 4.52
N HIS A 75 -15.93 -1.95 3.78
CA HIS A 75 -15.39 -3.29 4.03
C HIS A 75 -14.45 -3.68 2.89
N PHE A 76 -13.19 -3.97 3.22
CA PHE A 76 -12.13 -4.20 2.25
C PHE A 76 -11.57 -5.62 2.33
N VAL A 77 -11.30 -6.21 1.16
CA VAL A 77 -10.58 -7.47 1.03
C VAL A 77 -9.18 -7.19 0.52
N LYS A 78 -8.17 -7.53 1.33
CA LYS A 78 -6.75 -7.36 0.99
C LYS A 78 -6.27 -8.44 0.01
N GLN A 79 -5.41 -8.06 -0.92
CA GLN A 79 -4.56 -8.99 -1.64
C GLN A 79 -3.49 -9.56 -0.70
N PRO A 80 -3.07 -10.83 -0.89
CA PRO A 80 -2.11 -11.48 0.02
C PRO A 80 -0.68 -10.93 -0.11
N GLU A 81 -0.33 -10.40 -1.28
CA GLU A 81 0.99 -9.85 -1.61
C GLU A 81 0.92 -8.35 -1.91
N PRO A 82 2.02 -7.60 -1.66
CA PRO A 82 2.10 -6.21 -2.08
C PRO A 82 2.10 -6.11 -3.61
N ILE A 83 1.49 -5.06 -4.15
CA ILE A 83 1.40 -4.80 -5.59
C ILE A 83 2.51 -3.88 -6.10
N PHE A 84 3.23 -3.20 -5.21
CA PHE A 84 4.34 -2.32 -5.53
C PHE A 84 5.34 -2.31 -4.37
N TYR A 85 6.62 -2.55 -4.66
CA TYR A 85 7.64 -2.81 -3.66
C TYR A 85 9.05 -2.62 -4.26
N PRO A 86 10.08 -2.39 -3.42
CA PRO A 86 11.46 -2.37 -3.88
C PRO A 86 11.87 -3.70 -4.51
N SER A 87 12.56 -3.64 -5.65
CA SER A 87 13.01 -4.83 -6.39
C SER A 87 14.49 -4.72 -6.81
N GLN A 88 14.99 -5.73 -7.53
CA GLN A 88 16.32 -5.72 -8.15
C GLN A 88 16.27 -4.98 -9.49
N ASP A 89 15.92 -3.70 -9.45
CA ASP A 89 15.82 -2.82 -10.61
C ASP A 89 16.66 -1.54 -10.43
N SER A 90 16.49 -0.57 -11.34
CA SER A 90 17.21 0.70 -11.31
C SER A 90 16.84 1.60 -10.12
N MET A 91 15.69 1.38 -9.48
CA MET A 91 15.20 2.20 -8.37
C MET A 91 15.70 1.72 -7.01
N LYS A 92 16.23 0.50 -6.93
CA LYS A 92 16.80 -0.09 -5.69
C LYS A 92 17.68 0.87 -4.90
N VAL A 93 18.52 1.67 -5.57
CA VAL A 93 19.45 2.60 -4.91
C VAL A 93 18.76 3.75 -4.16
N TYR A 94 17.50 4.02 -4.48
CA TYR A 94 16.67 5.07 -3.88
C TYR A 94 15.58 4.51 -2.95
N GLU A 95 15.22 3.24 -3.11
CA GLU A 95 14.11 2.61 -2.37
C GLU A 95 14.57 1.64 -1.29
N TRP A 96 15.84 1.26 -1.23
CA TRP A 96 16.32 0.26 -0.27
C TRP A 96 17.20 0.86 0.83
N PRO A 97 17.00 0.50 2.12
CA PRO A 97 16.00 -0.44 2.65
C PRO A 97 14.66 0.18 3.06
N GLY A 98 14.47 1.50 2.91
CA GLY A 98 13.33 2.21 3.47
C GLY A 98 11.99 1.92 2.78
N GLY A 99 12.00 1.76 1.47
CA GLY A 99 10.89 1.25 0.68
C GLY A 99 10.21 2.29 -0.21
N VAL A 100 8.96 2.00 -0.53
CA VAL A 100 8.06 2.83 -1.33
C VAL A 100 6.91 3.31 -0.46
N GLU A 101 6.74 4.63 -0.34
CA GLU A 101 5.87 5.22 0.68
C GLU A 101 4.81 6.15 0.13
N ASP A 102 3.73 6.28 0.91
CA ASP A 102 2.70 7.30 0.80
C ASP A 102 2.20 7.52 -0.64
N PRO A 103 1.56 6.52 -1.25
CA PRO A 103 1.09 6.60 -2.62
C PRO A 103 0.01 7.68 -2.77
N ARG A 104 0.00 8.33 -3.94
CA ARG A 104 -1.14 9.10 -4.47
C ARG A 104 -1.31 8.77 -5.94
N ILE A 105 -2.51 8.34 -6.31
CA ILE A 105 -2.84 7.98 -7.70
C ILE A 105 -3.86 8.96 -8.26
N VAL A 106 -3.66 9.35 -9.52
CA VAL A 106 -4.66 10.00 -10.36
C VAL A 106 -4.84 9.19 -11.64
N GLU A 107 -6.03 9.27 -12.24
CA GLU A 107 -6.33 8.69 -13.56
C GLU A 107 -6.32 9.80 -14.61
N SER A 108 -5.58 9.60 -15.71
CA SER A 108 -5.60 10.51 -16.86
C SER A 108 -6.77 10.24 -17.79
N GLU A 109 -7.07 11.19 -18.69
CA GLU A 109 -8.21 11.11 -19.62
C GLU A 109 -8.17 9.89 -20.56
N ASP A 110 -6.97 9.34 -20.81
CA ASP A 110 -6.75 8.14 -21.63
C ASP A 110 -6.79 6.83 -20.80
N GLY A 111 -7.18 6.89 -19.52
CA GLY A 111 -7.35 5.74 -18.64
C GLY A 111 -6.06 5.21 -18.01
N ARG A 112 -4.94 5.96 -18.07
CA ARG A 112 -3.70 5.57 -17.35
C ARG A 112 -3.76 6.03 -15.90
N TYR A 113 -3.29 5.17 -15.00
CA TYR A 113 -3.05 5.55 -13.61
C TYR A 113 -1.62 6.08 -13.44
N ILE A 114 -1.51 7.27 -12.86
CA ILE A 114 -0.25 7.94 -12.55
C ILE A 114 -0.06 7.87 -11.04
N LEU A 115 0.91 7.06 -10.60
CA LEU A 115 1.31 6.94 -9.20
C LEU A 115 2.44 7.92 -8.89
N THR A 116 2.24 8.73 -7.85
CA THR A 116 3.33 9.43 -7.16
C THR A 116 3.54 8.78 -5.79
N TYR A 117 4.79 8.61 -5.39
CA TYR A 117 5.18 7.97 -4.13
C TYR A 117 6.55 8.51 -3.69
N THR A 118 6.92 8.26 -2.43
CA THR A 118 8.26 8.55 -1.93
C THR A 118 9.12 7.29 -2.02
N ALA A 119 10.22 7.35 -2.78
CA ALA A 119 11.28 6.35 -2.70
C ALA A 119 12.18 6.70 -1.51
N TYR A 120 12.37 5.77 -0.57
CA TYR A 120 13.14 6.00 0.64
C TYR A 120 14.31 5.01 0.80
N ASP A 121 15.53 5.53 0.83
CA ASP A 121 16.77 4.73 0.90
C ASP A 121 17.26 4.46 2.33
N GLY A 122 16.41 4.76 3.33
CA GLY A 122 16.71 4.54 4.74
C GLY A 122 17.69 5.53 5.37
N LYS A 123 18.09 6.59 4.67
CA LYS A 123 18.99 7.62 5.21
C LYS A 123 18.21 8.75 5.90
N ILE A 124 18.86 9.41 6.86
CA ILE A 124 18.37 10.59 7.58
C ILE A 124 19.31 11.75 7.28
#